data_AF-A0A8T4HZG7-F1
#
_entry.id   AF-A0A8T4HZG7-F1
#
_cell.length_a   1.000
_cell.length_b   1.000
_cell.length_c   1.000
_cell.angle_alpha   90.00
_cell.angle_beta   90.00
_cell.angle_gamma   90.00
#
_symmetry.space_group_name_H-M   'P 1'
#
loop_
_entity.id
_entity.type
_entity.pdbx_description
1 polymer ?
#
loop_
_entity_poly.entity_id
_entity_poly.type
_entity_poly.pdbx_seq_one_letter_code
_entity_poly.pdbx_strand_id
1 'polypeptide(L)' 'GARMLVRGPEGLYDGYSIPADSLVIEDYEAPLGAPIYSSVLTINADGTGSEYRTTDTVILDPGDPNYVWLTDPARPGVGL' A
#
# COMPACT_ATOMS: atom_id res chain seq x y z
N GLY A 1 9.87 -13.37 -2.21
CA GLY A 1 9.10 -12.13 -2.08
C GLY A 1 8.41 -12.14 -0.75
N ALA A 2 8.54 -11.09 0.04
CA ALA A 2 7.76 -10.92 1.26
C ALA A 2 6.46 -10.17 0.90
N ARG A 3 5.31 -10.67 1.34
CA ARG A 3 4.06 -9.91 1.32
C ARG A 3 4.01 -9.07 2.59
N MET A 4 3.71 -7.80 2.46
CA MET A 4 3.54 -6.87 3.59
C MET A 4 2.14 -6.27 3.52
N LEU A 5 1.52 -6.10 4.69
CA LEU A 5 0.26 -5.38 4.78
C LEU A 5 0.51 -3.88 4.61
N VAL A 6 -0.39 -3.21 3.92
CA VAL A 6 -0.35 -1.76 3.72
C VAL A 6 -0.76 -1.06 5.00
N ARG A 7 -0.14 0.09 5.33
CA ARG A 7 -0.55 0.91 6.46
C ARG A 7 -1.95 1.47 6.26
N GLY A 8 -2.76 1.38 7.30
CA GLY A 8 -4.13 1.90 7.34
C GLY A 8 -4.35 2.83 8.53
N PRO A 9 -5.57 3.38 8.67
CA PRO A 9 -5.91 4.36 9.72
C PRO A 9 -5.67 3.87 11.15
N GLU A 10 -5.81 2.56 11.39
CA GLU A 10 -5.67 1.92 12.70
C GLU A 10 -4.36 1.11 12.82
N GLY A 11 -3.42 1.30 11.91
CA GLY A 11 -2.15 0.57 11.86
C GLY A 11 -1.93 -0.11 10.52
N LEU A 12 -2.36 -1.36 10.38
CA LEU A 12 -2.31 -2.12 9.13
C LEU A 12 -3.74 -2.36 8.63
N TYR A 13 -3.93 -2.43 7.31
CA TYR A 13 -5.19 -2.94 6.74
C TYR A 13 -5.31 -4.45 7.00
N ASP A 14 -5.76 -4.80 8.20
CA ASP A 14 -6.07 -6.17 8.64
C ASP A 14 -7.41 -6.16 9.37
N GLY A 15 -8.43 -6.83 8.80
CA GLY A 15 -9.78 -6.81 9.35
C GLY A 15 -10.46 -5.43 9.38
N TYR A 16 -9.93 -4.44 8.66
CA TYR A 16 -10.47 -3.09 8.60
C TYR A 16 -11.87 -3.09 7.95
N SER A 17 -12.85 -2.52 8.65
CA SER A 17 -14.23 -2.40 8.14
C SER A 17 -14.29 -1.37 7.02
N ILE A 18 -14.87 -1.74 5.88
CA ILE A 18 -15.07 -0.84 4.75
C ILE A 18 -16.29 0.05 5.07
N PRO A 19 -16.11 1.36 5.36
CA PRO A 19 -17.18 2.18 5.94
C PRO A 19 -18.19 2.71 4.91
N ALA A 20 -17.91 2.51 3.62
CA ALA A 20 -18.71 2.98 2.49
C ALA A 20 -18.62 1.96 1.35
N ASP A 21 -19.29 2.23 0.23
CA ASP A 21 -19.27 1.36 -0.95
C ASP A 21 -17.88 1.24 -1.61
N SER A 22 -16.94 2.13 -1.24
CA SER A 22 -15.57 2.17 -1.74
C SER A 22 -14.56 2.48 -0.63
N LEU A 23 -13.37 1.90 -0.75
CA LEU A 23 -12.20 2.21 0.06
C LEU A 23 -11.03 2.59 -0.85
N VAL A 24 -10.37 3.70 -0.54
CA VAL A 24 -9.11 4.10 -1.19
C VAL A 24 -7.96 3.71 -0.29
N ILE A 25 -7.02 2.93 -0.81
CA ILE A 25 -5.82 2.49 -0.10
C ILE A 25 -4.62 3.20 -0.73
N GLU A 26 -3.86 3.89 0.11
CA GLU A 26 -2.62 4.56 -0.27
C GLU A 26 -1.44 3.82 0.37
N ASP A 27 -0.53 3.30 -0.46
CA ASP A 27 0.67 2.61 0.00
C ASP A 27 1.91 3.48 -0.21
N TYR A 28 2.29 4.19 0.86
CA TYR A 28 3.48 5.04 0.87
C TYR A 28 4.78 4.26 1.12
N GLU A 29 4.71 2.95 1.38
CA GLU A 29 5.87 2.08 1.65
C GLU A 29 6.17 1.13 0.49
N ALA A 30 5.44 1.26 -0.62
CA ALA A 30 5.66 0.49 -1.83
C ALA A 30 7.10 0.70 -2.37
N PRO A 31 7.84 -0.37 -2.68
CA PRO A 31 9.21 -0.24 -3.14
C PRO A 31 9.26 0.38 -4.55
N LEU A 32 10.05 1.45 -4.67
CA LEU A 32 10.28 2.14 -5.93
C LEU A 32 11.36 1.43 -6.76
N GLY A 33 11.22 1.47 -8.09
CA GLY A 33 12.13 0.81 -9.03
C GLY A 33 12.06 -0.72 -9.06
N ALA A 34 11.13 -1.32 -8.31
CA ALA A 34 10.93 -2.76 -8.25
C ALA A 34 9.53 -3.15 -8.79
N PRO A 35 9.39 -4.34 -9.40
CA PRO A 35 8.09 -4.86 -9.80
C PRO A 35 7.26 -5.22 -8.56
N ILE A 36 6.06 -4.64 -8.47
CA ILE A 36 5.10 -4.87 -7.40
C ILE A 36 3.72 -5.21 -7.97
N TYR A 37 2.90 -5.88 -7.18
CA TYR A 37 1.46 -6.00 -7.43
C TYR A 37 0.72 -5.87 -6.10
N SER A 38 -0.49 -5.33 -6.12
CA SER A 38 -1.34 -5.23 -4.93
C SER A 38 -2.37 -6.36 -4.93
N SER A 39 -2.72 -6.85 -3.75
CA SER A 39 -3.76 -7.85 -3.57
C SER A 39 -4.57 -7.54 -2.32
N VAL A 40 -5.88 -7.55 -2.45
CA VAL A 40 -6.84 -7.27 -1.38
C VAL A 40 -7.70 -8.51 -1.18
N LEU A 41 -7.85 -8.91 0.08
CA LEU A 41 -8.85 -9.88 0.52
C LEU A 41 -9.99 -9.11 1.17
N THR A 42 -11.20 -9.24 0.61
CA THR A 42 -12.41 -8.74 1.22
C THR A 42 -13.19 -9.91 1.81
N ILE A 43 -13.74 -9.73 3.00
CA ILE A 43 -14.55 -10.73 3.70
C ILE A 43 -15.90 -10.08 4.00
N ASN A 44 -17.00 -10.77 3.70
CA ASN A 44 -18.33 -10.30 4.06
C ASN A 44 -18.45 -10.21 5.59
N ALA A 45 -19.13 -9.19 6.10
CA ALA A 45 -19.26 -8.97 7.54
C ALA A 45 -19.92 -10.14 8.29
N ASP A 46 -20.75 -10.93 7.61
CA ASP A 46 -21.39 -12.13 8.14
C ASP A 46 -20.51 -13.40 8.06
N GLY A 47 -19.30 -13.29 7.51
CA GLY A 47 -18.34 -14.38 7.34
C GLY A 47 -18.70 -15.38 6.24
N THR A 48 -19.74 -15.13 5.45
CA THR A 48 -20.27 -16.11 4.48
C THR A 48 -19.48 -16.21 3.18
N GLY A 49 -18.61 -15.24 2.91
CA GLY A 49 -17.86 -15.18 1.66
C GLY A 49 -16.63 -14.31 1.76
N SER A 50 -15.70 -14.57 0.84
CA SER A 50 -14.52 -13.75 0.65
C SER A 50 -14.17 -13.64 -0.83
N GLU A 51 -13.52 -12.54 -1.19
CA GLU A 51 -13.10 -12.25 -2.56
C GLU A 51 -11.65 -11.76 -2.55
N TYR A 52 -10.84 -12.25 -3.49
CA TYR A 52 -9.53 -11.68 -3.77
C TYR A 52 -9.60 -10.80 -5.01
N ARG A 53 -9.06 -9.59 -4.91
CA ARG A 53 -8.76 -8.73 -6.05
C ARG A 53 -7.27 -8.48 -6.11
N THR A 54 -6.69 -8.68 -7.29
CA THR A 54 -5.26 -8.54 -7.52
C THR A 54 -5.04 -7.69 -8.75
N THR A 55 -4.08 -6.78 -8.69
CA THR A 55 -3.70 -5.93 -9.83
C THR A 55 -2.70 -6.65 -10.72
N ASP A 56 -2.50 -6.12 -11.92
CA ASP A 56 -1.30 -6.43 -12.69
C ASP A 56 -0.04 -5.97 -11.95
N THR A 57 1.11 -6.53 -12.36
CA THR A 57 2.41 -6.11 -11.86
C THR A 57 2.83 -4.81 -12.53
N VAL A 58 3.24 -3.84 -11.72
CA VAL A 58 3.73 -2.53 -12.16
C VAL A 58 5.08 -2.23 -11.52
N ILE A 59 5.91 -1.44 -12.20
CA ILE A 59 7.14 -0.86 -11.64
C ILE A 59 6.85 0.60 -11.34
N LEU A 60 7.00 1.00 -10.08
CA LEU A 60 6.83 2.40 -9.67
C LEU A 60 8.12 3.17 -9.95
N ASP A 61 8.03 4.26 -10.71
CA ASP A 61 9.18 5.13 -11.00
C ASP A 61 9.59 5.89 -9.72
N PRO A 62 10.87 5.83 -9.29
CA PRO A 62 11.37 6.62 -8.15
C PRO A 62 11.37 8.14 -8.40
N GLY A 63 11.16 8.59 -9.64
CA GLY A 63 11.26 9.99 -10.04
C GLY A 63 12.71 10.44 -10.24
N ASP A 64 12.89 11.65 -10.76
CA ASP A 64 14.23 12.25 -10.92
C ASP A 64 14.77 12.68 -9.55
N PRO A 65 15.92 12.15 -9.09
CA PRO A 65 16.52 12.51 -7.81
C PRO A 65 16.84 14.01 -7.66
N ASN A 66 16.98 14.75 -8.76
CA ASN A 66 17.25 16.20 -8.73
C ASN A 66 15.99 17.03 -8.47
N TYR A 67 14.81 16.46 -8.70
CA TYR A 67 13.51 17.15 -8.57
C TYR A 67 12.60 16.53 -7.50
N VAL A 68 12.90 15.32 -7.04
CA VAL A 68 12.13 14.59 -6.04
C VAL A 68 13.00 14.33 -4.82
N TRP A 69 12.58 14.85 -3.67
CA TRP A 69 13.22 14.54 -2.40
C TRP A 69 12.52 13.36 -1.75
N LEU A 70 13.06 12.16 -1.98
CA LEU A 70 12.73 10.95 -1.22
C LEU A 70 13.32 11.08 0.19
N THR A 71 12.69 11.90 1.02
CA THR A 71 13.03 11.95 2.43
C THR A 71 12.37 10.75 3.11
N ASP A 72 13.13 9.98 3.87
CA ASP A 72 12.58 8.94 4.74
C ASP A 72 11.60 9.59 5.73
N PRO A 73 10.30 9.21 5.75
CA PRO A 73 9.32 9.76 6.68
C PRO A 73 9.71 9.55 8.15
N ALA A 74 10.48 8.51 8.46
CA ALA A 74 10.99 8.20 9.80
C ALA A 74 12.30 8.92 10.13
N ARG A 75 12.92 9.61 9.16
CA ARG A 75 14.13 10.43 9.35
C ARG A 75 14.02 11.76 8.60
N PRO A 76 13.14 12.68 9.05
CA PRO A 76 13.11 14.02 8.51
C PRO A 76 14.40 14.77 8.87
N GLY A 77 15.22 15.09 7.85
CA GLY A 77 16.26 16.10 7.96
C GLY A 77 17.68 15.64 8.31
N VAL A 78 18.22 14.64 7.62
CA VAL A 78 19.69 14.62 7.41
C VAL A 78 19.92 14.97 5.95
N GLY A 79 20.00 16.27 5.70
CA GLY A 79 20.41 16.79 4.40
C GLY A 79 21.73 16.17 3.96
N LEU A 80 21.87 15.98 2.65
CA LEU A 80 23.12 15.61 2.00
C LEU A 80 24.27 16.54 2.42
#